data_AF-A0A2N2PVQ3-F1
#
_entry.id   AF-A0A2N2PVQ3-F1
#
_cell.length_a   1.000
_cell.length_b   1.000
_cell.length_c   1.000
_cell.angle_alpha   90.00
_cell.angle_beta   90.00
_cell.angle_gamma   90.00
#
_symmetry.space_group_name_H-M   'P 1'
#
loop_
_entity.id
_entity.type
_entity.pdbx_description
1 polymer ?
#
loop_
_entity_poly.entity_id
_entity_poly.type
_entity_poly.pdbx_seq_one_letter_code
_entity_poly.pdbx_strand_id
1 'polypeptide(L)'
;MVKDFTFLLQEKWRIASDRPGSGNAKNIGSVRDVSALIEGSGPFVAYGQQVFDDYWTNYLTEDMARAIESDVPYRNLGEYWKWRNRVVQAS
;
A
#
# COMPACT_ATOMS: atom_id res chain seq x y z
N MET A 1 17.13 14.46 -26.23
CA MET A 1 16.13 13.59 -26.89
C MET A 1 15.97 12.34 -26.03
N VAL A 2 14.75 12.03 -25.61
CA VAL A 2 14.43 10.80 -24.85
C VAL A 2 13.86 9.78 -25.84
N LYS A 3 14.30 8.53 -25.76
CA LYS A 3 13.93 7.40 -26.63
C LYS A 3 13.75 6.14 -25.77
N ASP A 4 13.18 5.09 -26.36
CA ASP A 4 12.97 3.77 -25.73
C ASP A 4 11.90 3.77 -24.61
N PHE A 5 10.65 4.07 -24.98
CA PHE A 5 9.52 4.08 -24.05
C PHE A 5 8.89 2.69 -23.90
N THR A 6 8.50 2.36 -22.68
CA THR A 6 7.64 1.21 -22.38
C THR A 6 6.33 1.72 -21.78
N PHE A 7 5.20 1.23 -22.31
CA PHE A 7 3.87 1.51 -21.80
C PHE A 7 3.30 0.23 -21.20
N LEU A 8 2.67 0.33 -20.03
CA LEU A 8 2.07 -0.79 -19.34
C LEU A 8 0.61 -0.48 -18.97
N LEU A 9 -0.24 -1.51 -19.05
CA LEU A 9 -1.59 -1.51 -18.52
C LEU A 9 -1.65 -2.54 -17.39
N GLN A 10 -1.73 -2.05 -16.16
CA GLN A 10 -1.78 -2.89 -14.96
C GLN A 10 -2.83 -2.35 -14.00
N GLU A 11 -3.45 -3.26 -13.26
CA GLU A 11 -4.34 -2.87 -12.17
C GLU A 11 -3.55 -2.20 -11.05
N LYS A 12 -4.09 -1.12 -10.48
CA LYS A 12 -3.40 -0.33 -9.46
C LYS A 12 -2.94 -1.17 -8.27
N TRP A 13 -3.80 -2.07 -7.78
CA TRP A 13 -3.50 -2.91 -6.61
C TRP A 13 -2.36 -3.91 -6.87
N ARG A 14 -2.16 -4.33 -8.12
CA ARG A 14 -1.08 -5.24 -8.53
C ARG A 14 0.29 -4.59 -8.58
N ILE A 15 0.34 -3.25 -8.69
CA ILE A 15 1.60 -2.48 -8.76
C ILE A 15 1.79 -1.54 -7.57
N ALA A 16 0.87 -1.53 -6.61
CA ALA A 16 0.98 -0.72 -5.40
C ALA A 16 2.03 -1.30 -4.44
N SER A 17 2.80 -0.42 -3.81
CA SER A 17 3.65 -0.73 -2.66
C SER A 17 2.81 -0.68 -1.37
N ASP A 18 3.29 -1.28 -0.29
CA ASP A 18 2.78 -1.11 1.07
C ASP A 18 3.34 0.15 1.77
N ARG A 19 3.89 1.09 1.00
CA ARG A 19 4.44 2.36 1.49
C ARG A 19 3.85 3.54 0.74
N PRO A 20 3.72 4.70 1.38
CA PRO A 20 3.23 5.92 0.72
C PRO A 20 4.21 6.36 -0.37
N GLY A 21 3.67 7.00 -1.41
CA GLY A 21 4.45 7.47 -2.57
C GLY A 21 5.40 8.62 -2.25
N SER A 22 5.14 9.38 -1.18
CA SER A 22 6.06 10.39 -0.64
C SER A 22 5.79 10.58 0.87
N GLY A 23 6.80 11.05 1.61
CA GLY A 23 6.82 11.00 3.08
C GLY A 23 5.56 11.51 3.80
N ASN A 24 4.96 12.61 3.33
CA ASN A 24 3.78 13.22 3.97
C ASN A 24 2.52 13.25 3.08
N ALA A 25 2.60 12.83 1.81
CA ALA A 25 1.43 12.87 0.94
C ALA A 25 0.53 11.66 1.16
N LYS A 26 -0.78 11.88 1.03
CA LYS A 26 -1.83 10.86 1.15
C LYS A 26 -1.91 9.92 -0.07
N ASN A 27 -0.81 9.78 -0.81
CA ASN A 27 -0.76 9.03 -2.06
C ASN A 27 -0.19 7.63 -1.82
N ILE A 28 -0.86 6.62 -2.38
CA ILE A 28 -0.38 5.24 -2.44
C ILE A 28 0.88 5.18 -3.32
N GLY A 29 1.96 4.60 -2.82
CA GLY A 29 3.18 4.39 -3.59
C GLY A 29 3.06 3.21 -4.56
N SER A 30 3.82 3.23 -5.65
CA SER A 30 4.01 2.06 -6.52
C SER A 30 5.23 1.25 -6.07
N VAL A 31 5.31 0.00 -6.52
CA VAL A 31 6.57 -0.73 -6.52
C VAL A 31 7.61 0.03 -7.35
N ARG A 32 8.89 -0.10 -6.96
CA ARG A 32 10.01 0.62 -7.59
C ARG A 32 10.76 -0.21 -8.63
N ASP A 33 10.63 -1.52 -8.55
CA ASP A 33 11.26 -2.44 -9.49
C ASP A 33 10.49 -2.46 -10.81
N VAL A 34 11.21 -2.29 -11.93
CA VAL A 34 10.60 -2.19 -13.27
C VAL A 34 10.01 -3.53 -13.70
N SER A 35 10.68 -4.65 -13.42
CA SER A 35 10.15 -5.98 -13.75
C SER A 35 8.86 -6.24 -12.98
N ALA A 36 8.80 -5.87 -11.70
CA ALA A 36 7.59 -5.98 -10.90
C ALA A 36 6.43 -5.10 -11.40
N LEU A 37 6.73 -3.91 -11.94
CA LEU A 37 5.74 -3.08 -12.62
C LEU A 37 5.20 -3.74 -13.89
N ILE A 38 6.07 -4.36 -14.69
CA ILE A 38 5.69 -5.04 -15.94
C ILE A 38 4.84 -6.28 -15.63
N GLU A 39 5.27 -7.11 -14.68
CA GLU A 39 4.61 -8.35 -14.30
C GLU A 39 3.35 -8.12 -13.46
N GLY A 40 3.21 -6.95 -12.83
CA GLY A 40 2.15 -6.68 -11.86
C GLY A 40 2.26 -7.65 -10.68
N SER A 41 3.47 -7.79 -10.13
CA SER A 41 3.86 -8.71 -9.05
C SER A 41 4.10 -7.98 -7.72
N GLY A 42 3.33 -6.91 -7.47
CA GLY A 42 3.38 -6.16 -6.22
C GLY A 42 2.96 -6.96 -4.99
N PRO A 43 3.27 -6.46 -3.79
CA PRO A 43 3.12 -7.19 -2.53
C PRO A 43 1.68 -7.61 -2.20
N PHE A 44 0.66 -6.92 -2.74
CA PHE A 44 -0.74 -7.28 -2.52
C PHE A 44 -1.22 -8.44 -3.40
N VAL A 45 -0.46 -8.85 -4.42
CA VAL A 45 -0.84 -9.91 -5.37
C VAL A 45 -1.14 -11.24 -4.66
N ALA A 46 -0.35 -11.57 -3.64
CA ALA A 46 -0.54 -12.79 -2.86
C ALA A 46 -1.82 -12.79 -2.00
N TYR A 47 -2.43 -11.62 -1.79
CA TYR A 47 -3.55 -11.43 -0.86
C TYR A 47 -4.83 -10.96 -1.54
N GLY A 48 -4.74 -10.48 -2.78
CA GLY A 48 -5.87 -9.99 -3.59
C GLY A 48 -6.26 -8.53 -3.31
N GLN A 49 -7.12 -8.00 -4.19
CA GLN A 49 -7.56 -6.60 -4.15
C GLN A 49 -8.23 -6.20 -2.84
N GLN A 50 -9.00 -7.10 -2.21
CA GLN A 50 -9.71 -6.79 -0.97
C GLN A 50 -8.75 -6.39 0.17
N VAL A 51 -7.58 -7.03 0.25
CA VAL A 51 -6.56 -6.70 1.25
C VAL A 51 -5.89 -5.37 0.92
N PHE A 52 -5.68 -5.07 -0.37
CA PHE A 52 -5.21 -3.76 -0.80
C PHE A 52 -6.18 -2.64 -0.38
N ASP A 53 -7.47 -2.83 -0.61
CA ASP A 53 -8.51 -1.85 -0.29
C ASP A 53 -8.63 -1.65 1.23
N ASP A 54 -8.64 -2.73 2.02
CA ASP A 54 -8.68 -2.65 3.50
C ASP A 54 -7.42 -2.00 4.07
N TYR A 55 -6.24 -2.37 3.56
CA TYR A 55 -4.97 -1.76 3.95
C TYR A 55 -4.98 -0.25 3.70
N TRP A 56 -5.28 0.21 2.48
CA TRP A 56 -5.17 1.63 2.18
C TRP A 56 -6.31 2.48 2.73
N THR A 57 -7.46 1.88 3.05
CA THR A 57 -8.56 2.57 3.74
C THR A 57 -8.25 2.79 5.23
N ASN A 58 -7.53 1.87 5.86
CA ASN A 58 -7.20 1.95 7.29
C ASN A 58 -5.78 2.51 7.56
N TYR A 59 -5.00 2.80 6.52
CA TYR A 59 -3.66 3.36 6.66
C TYR A 59 -3.71 4.81 7.15
N LEU A 60 -3.03 5.11 8.25
CA LEU A 60 -2.88 6.46 8.77
C LEU A 60 -1.43 6.92 8.66
N THR A 61 -1.21 8.10 8.08
CA THR A 61 0.05 8.82 8.30
C THR A 61 0.09 9.38 9.73
N GLU A 62 1.26 9.80 10.19
CA GLU A 62 1.40 10.38 11.53
C GLU A 62 0.50 11.61 11.74
N ASP A 63 0.39 12.47 10.74
CA ASP A 63 -0.48 13.65 10.80
C ASP A 63 -1.97 13.25 10.83
N MET A 64 -2.37 12.21 10.11
CA MET A 64 -3.74 11.70 10.16
C MET A 64 -4.07 11.13 11.53
N ALA A 65 -3.18 10.30 12.07
CA ALA A 65 -3.34 9.67 13.37
C ALA A 65 -3.42 10.74 14.47
N ARG A 66 -2.51 11.73 14.45
CA ARG A 66 -2.50 12.86 15.38
C ARG A 66 -3.78 13.70 15.29
N ALA A 67 -4.29 13.95 14.08
CA ALA A 67 -5.50 14.76 13.88
C ALA A 67 -6.77 14.13 14.47
N ILE A 68 -6.77 12.81 14.69
CA ILE A 68 -7.88 12.08 15.32
C ILE A 68 -7.52 11.54 16.71
N GLU A 69 -6.43 12.04 17.31
CA GLU A 69 -5.93 11.62 18.63
C GLU A 69 -5.76 10.10 18.74
N SER A 70 -5.25 9.49 17.67
CA SER A 70 -4.99 8.05 17.57
C SER A 70 -3.51 7.76 17.31
N ASP A 71 -3.10 6.52 17.59
CA ASP A 71 -1.80 6.00 17.21
C ASP A 71 -1.81 5.48 15.76
N VAL A 72 -0.65 5.47 15.11
CA VAL A 72 -0.51 4.85 13.77
C VAL A 72 -0.70 3.33 13.88
N PRO A 73 -1.70 2.72 13.20
CA PRO A 73 -2.03 1.31 13.39
C PRO A 73 -0.97 0.35 12.85
N TYR A 74 -0.33 0.71 11.73
CA TYR A 74 0.72 -0.04 11.04
C TYR A 74 1.42 0.82 9.98
N ARG A 75 2.61 0.40 9.54
CA ARG A 75 3.43 1.10 8.54
C ARG A 75 3.85 0.25 7.33
N ASN A 76 3.54 -1.04 7.36
CA ASN A 76 3.88 -2.04 6.33
C ASN A 76 2.92 -3.24 6.42
N LEU A 77 2.95 -4.14 5.44
CA LEU A 77 2.05 -5.30 5.41
C LEU A 77 2.23 -6.24 6.61
N GLY A 78 3.45 -6.40 7.13
CA GLY A 78 3.70 -7.25 8.29
C GLY A 78 3.01 -6.76 9.55
N GLU A 79 3.06 -5.45 9.80
CA GLU A 79 2.33 -4.82 10.91
C GLU A 79 0.82 -4.80 10.69
N TYR A 80 0.37 -4.60 9.45
CA TYR A 80 -1.05 -4.68 9.09
C TYR A 80 -1.66 -6.01 9.52
N TRP A 81 -1.00 -7.14 9.24
CA TRP A 81 -1.51 -8.44 9.66
C TRP A 81 -1.58 -8.60 11.18
N LYS A 82 -0.60 -8.06 11.92
CA LYS A 82 -0.64 -8.05 13.39
C LYS A 82 -1.81 -7.21 13.91
N TRP A 83 -2.05 -6.05 13.31
CA TRP A 83 -3.18 -5.18 13.65
C TRP A 83 -4.52 -5.85 13.32
N ARG A 84 -4.68 -6.37 12.10
CA ARG A 84 -5.92 -6.99 11.61
C ARG A 84 -6.33 -8.18 12.47
N ASN A 85 -5.37 -9.02 12.86
CA ASN A 85 -5.63 -10.16 13.74
C ASN A 85 -6.15 -9.72 15.12
N ARG A 86 -5.66 -8.61 15.68
CA ARG A 86 -6.18 -8.07 16.95
C ARG A 86 -7.61 -7.55 16.82
N VAL A 87 -7.91 -6.86 15.71
CA VAL A 87 -9.26 -6.33 15.44
C VAL A 87 -10.28 -7.47 15.30
N VAL A 88 -9.94 -8.51 14.54
CA VAL A 88 -10.80 -9.69 14.35
C VAL A 88 -11.07 -10.43 15.66
N GLN A 89 -10.07 -10.56 16.55
CA GLN A 89 -10.25 -11.22 17.84
C GLN A 89 -11.09 -10.41 18.85
N ALA A 90 -11.30 -9.11 18.59
CA ALA A 90 -12.07 -8.21 19.43
C ALA A 90 -13.52 -8.00 18.95
N SER A 91 -13.91 -8.62 17.82
CA SER A 91 -15.24 -8.52 17.19
C SER A 91 -16.08 -9.76 17.43
#